data_AF-A0A924BGX4-F1
#
_entry.id   AF-A0A924BGX4-F1
#
_cell.length_a   1.000
_cell.length_b   1.000
_cell.length_c   1.000
_cell.angle_alpha   90.00
_cell.angle_beta   90.00
_cell.angle_gamma   90.00
#
_symmetry.space_group_name_H-M   'P 1'
#
loop_
_entity.id
_entity.type
_entity.pdbx_description
1 polymer ?
#
loop_
_entity_poly.entity_id
_entity_poly.type
_entity_poly.pdbx_seq_one_letter_code
_entity_poly.pdbx_strand_id
1 'polypeptide(L)'
;MTDLTPTATALPPPFRRRVFYIPGYDPIHPRRYRELYRKEGADQAALSGYSLSLQPKTIKGPYGWRVQADIGGAVETEVEVLVWSAIVRPSMAAGIAATYVQLVRTAAAYILTGALFRLMRLRKGPMIAALYPIGML
;
A
#
# COMPACT_ATOMS: atom_id res chain seq x y z
N MET A 1 -1.89 -54.52 34.71
CA MET A 1 -2.89 -53.78 33.90
C MET A 1 -2.47 -52.32 33.98
N THR A 2 -1.48 -51.96 33.15
CA THR A 2 -0.80 -50.67 33.23
C THR A 2 -1.49 -49.72 32.27
N ASP A 3 -2.09 -48.68 32.83
CA ASP A 3 -2.80 -47.64 32.11
C ASP A 3 -1.79 -46.82 31.29
N LEU A 4 -1.78 -47.01 29.97
CA LEU A 4 -1.00 -46.19 29.04
C LEU A 4 -1.90 -45.04 28.57
N THR A 5 -1.97 -43.97 29.36
CA THR A 5 -2.53 -42.70 28.89
C THR A 5 -1.66 -42.22 27.72
N PRO A 6 -2.18 -42.11 26.48
CA PRO A 6 -1.38 -41.60 25.38
C PRO A 6 -0.98 -40.16 25.70
N THR A 7 0.31 -39.94 25.88
CA THR A 7 0.88 -38.60 26.03
C THR A 7 0.60 -37.87 24.72
N ALA A 8 -0.33 -36.90 24.76
CA ALA A 8 -0.67 -36.07 23.62
C ALA A 8 0.63 -35.46 23.07
N THR A 9 1.06 -35.94 21.90
CA THR A 9 2.26 -35.42 21.24
C THR A 9 1.94 -33.99 20.84
N ALA A 10 2.62 -33.02 21.46
CA ALA A 10 2.42 -31.61 21.14
C ALA A 10 2.71 -31.39 19.65
N LEU A 11 1.73 -30.86 18.92
CA LEU A 11 1.91 -30.48 17.52
C LEU A 11 3.07 -29.47 17.42
N PRO A 12 3.90 -29.55 16.36
CA PRO A 12 4.96 -28.59 16.14
C PRO A 12 4.40 -27.16 16.08
N PRO A 13 5.17 -26.16 16.53
CA PRO A 13 4.71 -24.77 16.51
C PRO A 13 4.42 -24.32 15.07
N PRO A 14 3.44 -23.42 14.88
CA PRO A 14 3.09 -22.96 13.54
C PRO A 14 4.24 -22.17 12.91
N PHE A 15 4.43 -22.33 11.61
CA PHE A 15 5.34 -21.49 10.83
C PHE A 15 4.78 -20.06 10.75
N ARG A 16 5.51 -19.09 11.27
CA ARG A 16 5.10 -17.68 11.32
C ARG A 16 5.78 -16.88 10.22
N ARG A 17 4.99 -16.16 9.42
CA ARG A 17 5.50 -15.26 8.37
C ARG A 17 4.81 -13.91 8.36
N ARG A 18 5.52 -12.90 7.84
CA ARG A 18 5.00 -11.57 7.56
C ARG A 18 5.06 -11.31 6.06
N VAL A 19 3.99 -10.74 5.52
CA VAL A 19 3.86 -10.40 4.11
C VAL A 19 3.56 -8.91 4.00
N PHE A 20 4.42 -8.18 3.30
CA PHE A 20 4.21 -6.77 2.99
C PHE A 20 3.85 -6.64 1.52
N TYR A 21 2.66 -6.13 1.24
CA TYR A 21 2.21 -5.85 -0.12
C TYR A 21 2.32 -4.36 -0.42
N ILE A 22 3.06 -4.01 -1.47
CA ILE A 22 3.31 -2.64 -1.90
C ILE A 22 2.58 -2.44 -3.25
N PRO A 23 1.35 -1.89 -3.26
CA PRO A 23 0.53 -1.78 -4.47
C PRO A 23 0.97 -0.67 -5.45
N GLY A 24 2.00 0.11 -5.10
CA GLY A 24 2.43 1.25 -5.91
C GLY A 24 1.34 2.33 -6.00
N TYR A 25 1.01 2.75 -7.23
CA TYR A 25 0.02 3.81 -7.53
C TYR A 25 -1.41 3.29 -7.71
N ASP A 26 -1.71 2.05 -7.33
CA ASP A 26 -3.06 1.50 -7.45
C ASP A 26 -4.07 2.35 -6.64
N PRO A 27 -5.11 2.91 -7.28
CA PRO A 27 -6.15 3.67 -6.59
C PRO A 27 -7.06 2.80 -5.70
N ILE A 28 -6.91 1.47 -5.74
CA ILE A 28 -7.71 0.54 -4.97
C ILE A 28 -7.45 0.67 -3.47
N HIS A 29 -8.53 0.86 -2.72
CA HIS A 29 -8.48 0.91 -1.26
C HIS A 29 -8.01 -0.44 -0.66
N PRO A 30 -7.16 -0.43 0.39
CA PRO A 30 -6.59 -1.66 0.99
C PRO A 30 -7.60 -2.75 1.36
N ARG A 31 -8.81 -2.35 1.73
CA ARG A 31 -9.92 -3.27 2.03
C ARG A 31 -10.27 -4.19 0.86
N ARG A 32 -10.15 -3.73 -0.39
CA ARG A 32 -10.48 -4.55 -1.56
C ARG A 32 -9.50 -5.71 -1.73
N TYR A 33 -8.21 -5.52 -1.42
CA TYR A 33 -7.24 -6.64 -1.42
C TYR A 33 -7.59 -7.69 -0.38
N ARG A 34 -8.09 -7.28 0.80
CA ARG A 34 -8.57 -8.21 1.81
C ARG A 34 -9.76 -9.01 1.33
N GLU A 35 -10.75 -8.36 0.69
CA GLU A 35 -11.93 -9.06 0.17
C GLU A 35 -11.58 -10.01 -0.97
N LEU A 36 -10.67 -9.62 -1.85
CA LEU A 36 -10.13 -10.50 -2.89
C LEU A 36 -9.43 -11.71 -2.25
N TYR A 37 -8.55 -11.49 -1.28
CA TYR A 37 -7.88 -12.58 -0.57
C TYR A 37 -8.88 -13.50 0.14
N ARG A 38 -9.93 -12.93 0.75
CA ARG A 38 -10.97 -13.71 1.44
C ARG A 38 -11.75 -14.60 0.48
N LYS A 39 -12.17 -14.06 -0.67
CA LYS A 39 -12.97 -14.78 -1.67
C LYS A 39 -12.10 -15.77 -2.44
N GLU A 40 -11.10 -15.27 -3.15
CA GLU A 40 -10.28 -16.08 -4.06
C GLU A 40 -9.34 -17.03 -3.29
N GLY A 41 -8.91 -16.66 -2.08
CA GLY A 41 -8.10 -17.53 -1.22
C GLY A 41 -8.88 -18.71 -0.65
N ALA A 42 -10.20 -18.56 -0.42
CA ALA A 42 -11.06 -19.66 -0.03
C ALA A 42 -11.29 -20.63 -1.21
N ASP A 43 -11.50 -20.10 -2.41
CA ASP A 43 -11.63 -20.91 -3.63
C ASP A 43 -10.34 -21.69 -3.91
N GLN A 44 -9.17 -21.05 -3.77
CA GLN A 44 -7.88 -21.72 -3.89
C GLN A 44 -7.68 -22.82 -2.83
N ALA A 45 -8.08 -22.56 -1.58
CA ALA A 45 -8.00 -23.54 -0.50
C ALA A 45 -8.82 -24.79 -0.80
N ALA A 46 -10.05 -24.60 -1.28
CA ALA A 46 -10.93 -25.70 -1.69
C ALA A 46 -10.33 -26.52 -2.85
N LEU A 47 -9.73 -25.85 -3.84
CA LEU A 47 -9.08 -26.52 -4.98
C LEU A 47 -7.81 -27.28 -4.58
N SER A 48 -7.06 -26.75 -3.60
CA SER A 48 -5.74 -27.28 -3.24
C SER A 48 -5.78 -28.24 -2.04
N GLY A 49 -6.94 -28.38 -1.38
CA GLY A 49 -7.11 -29.29 -0.24
C GLY A 49 -6.48 -28.80 1.07
N TYR A 50 -6.31 -27.49 1.26
CA TYR A 50 -5.85 -26.91 2.52
C TYR A 50 -6.95 -26.10 3.22
N SER A 51 -6.79 -25.80 4.51
CA SER A 51 -7.69 -24.92 5.24
C SER A 51 -7.13 -23.50 5.35
N LEU A 52 -8.00 -22.50 5.28
CA LEU A 52 -7.61 -21.09 5.36
C LEU A 52 -8.71 -20.27 6.04
N SER A 53 -8.32 -19.49 7.05
CA SER A 53 -9.21 -18.56 7.75
C SER A 53 -8.56 -17.18 7.85
N LEU A 54 -9.40 -16.14 7.75
CA LEU A 54 -8.97 -14.75 7.87
C LEU A 54 -9.51 -14.13 9.15
N GLN A 55 -8.64 -13.39 9.83
CA GLN A 55 -9.00 -12.58 10.99
C GLN A 55 -8.60 -11.12 10.74
N PRO A 56 -9.38 -10.15 11.27
CA PRO A 56 -8.94 -8.76 11.29
C PRO A 56 -7.60 -8.63 12.01
N LYS A 57 -6.73 -7.73 11.53
CA LYS A 57 -5.54 -7.35 12.28
C LYS A 57 -5.97 -6.60 13.56
N THR A 58 -5.44 -7.01 14.71
CA THR A 58 -5.76 -6.43 16.02
C THR A 58 -4.74 -5.40 16.51
N ILE A 59 -3.57 -5.32 15.85
CA ILE A 59 -2.45 -4.45 16.25
C ILE A 59 -2.48 -3.15 15.42
N LYS A 60 -2.12 -2.01 16.04
CA LYS A 60 -1.93 -0.73 15.34
C LYS A 60 -0.91 -0.86 14.19
N GLY A 61 -1.09 -0.07 13.13
CA GLY A 61 -0.16 0.00 12.01
C GLY A 61 -0.87 0.06 10.65
N PRO A 62 -0.17 -0.29 9.56
CA PRO A 62 -0.76 -0.36 8.22
C PRO A 62 -1.97 -1.30 8.19
N TYR A 63 -2.90 -1.00 7.28
CA TYR A 63 -4.08 -1.84 7.06
C TYR A 63 -3.63 -3.26 6.70
N GLY A 64 -4.27 -4.27 7.29
CA GLY A 64 -3.84 -5.64 7.15
C GLY A 64 -4.82 -6.64 7.75
N TRP A 65 -4.48 -7.92 7.63
CA TRP A 65 -5.24 -9.03 8.19
C TRP A 65 -4.30 -10.17 8.58
N ARG A 66 -4.78 -11.05 9.46
CA ARG A 66 -4.09 -12.30 9.81
C ARG A 66 -4.73 -13.45 9.03
N VAL A 67 -3.90 -14.39 8.61
CA VAL A 67 -4.33 -15.64 7.99
C VAL A 67 -3.82 -16.79 8.86
N GLN A 68 -4.70 -17.72 9.18
CA GLN A 68 -4.33 -19.02 9.73
C GLN A 68 -4.66 -20.07 8.67
N ALA A 69 -3.70 -20.92 8.36
CA ALA A 69 -3.87 -21.97 7.37
C ALA A 69 -3.18 -23.26 7.82
N ASP A 70 -3.67 -24.39 7.34
CA ASP A 70 -2.97 -25.68 7.44
C ASP A 70 -2.65 -26.16 6.04
N ILE A 71 -1.39 -26.02 5.64
CA ILE A 71 -0.88 -26.33 4.30
C ILE A 71 0.24 -27.38 4.45
N GLY A 72 -0.13 -28.58 4.88
CA GLY A 72 0.84 -29.61 5.27
C GLY A 72 1.53 -29.28 6.61
N GLY A 73 0.88 -28.47 7.44
CA GLY A 73 1.43 -27.89 8.65
C GLY A 73 0.79 -26.54 8.98
N ALA A 74 0.69 -26.22 10.26
CA ALA A 74 0.08 -24.97 10.72
C ALA A 74 0.94 -23.76 10.32
N VAL A 75 0.31 -22.75 9.71
CA VAL A 75 0.93 -21.51 9.26
C VAL A 75 0.14 -20.32 9.78
N GLU A 76 0.85 -19.34 10.34
CA GLU A 76 0.32 -18.04 10.72
C GLU A 76 0.96 -16.96 9.86
N THR A 77 0.14 -16.15 9.19
CA THR A 77 0.59 -15.05 8.33
C THR A 77 0.01 -13.73 8.79
N GLU A 78 0.84 -12.71 8.95
CA GLU A 78 0.39 -11.32 9.05
C GLU A 78 0.61 -10.65 7.70
N VAL A 79 -0.47 -10.20 7.06
CA VAL A 79 -0.43 -9.46 5.80
C VAL A 79 -0.64 -7.98 6.08
N GLU A 80 0.24 -7.15 5.55
CA GLU A 80 0.17 -5.69 5.63
C GLU A 80 0.22 -5.05 4.26
N VAL A 81 -0.66 -4.07 4.02
CA VAL A 81 -0.69 -3.29 2.79
C VAL A 81 0.01 -1.96 3.04
N LEU A 82 1.18 -1.78 2.42
CA LEU A 82 2.00 -0.58 2.50
C LEU A 82 1.64 0.36 1.35
N VAL A 83 0.57 1.13 1.53
CA VAL A 83 0.08 2.07 0.52
C VAL A 83 1.10 3.19 0.31
N TRP A 84 1.41 3.50 -0.95
CA TRP A 84 2.32 4.59 -1.33
C TRP A 84 1.99 5.92 -0.64
N SER A 85 0.70 6.24 -0.51
CA SER A 85 0.23 7.46 0.15
C SER A 85 0.73 7.60 1.58
N ALA A 86 0.91 6.50 2.33
CA ALA A 86 1.45 6.55 3.68
C ALA A 86 2.93 6.98 3.72
N ILE A 87 3.69 6.72 2.65
CA ILE A 87 5.10 7.08 2.51
C ILE A 87 5.23 8.56 2.12
N VAL A 88 4.42 9.03 1.17
CA VAL A 88 4.52 10.42 0.68
C VAL A 88 3.79 11.43 1.55
N ARG A 89 2.72 11.05 2.26
CA ARG A 89 1.91 12.00 3.03
C ARG A 89 2.70 12.79 4.08
N PRO A 90 3.66 12.21 4.82
CA PRO A 90 4.55 12.98 5.70
C PRO A 90 5.40 14.01 4.94
N SER A 91 5.82 13.72 3.71
CA SER A 91 6.58 14.65 2.87
C SER A 91 5.70 15.78 2.28
N MET A 92 4.39 15.57 2.20
CA MET A 92 3.41 16.58 1.74
C MET A 92 2.99 17.55 2.86
N ALA A 93 3.61 17.50 4.04
CA ALA A 93 3.25 18.31 5.20
C ALA A 93 3.62 19.80 5.09
N ALA A 94 4.10 20.27 3.93
CA ALA A 94 4.25 21.69 3.67
C ALA A 94 2.85 22.34 3.76
N GLY A 95 2.62 23.10 4.84
CA GLY A 95 1.34 23.79 5.04
C GLY A 95 1.00 24.71 3.86
N ILE A 96 -0.26 25.10 3.74
CA ILE A 96 -0.78 25.91 2.61
C ILE A 96 0.12 27.14 2.33
N ALA A 97 0.57 27.84 3.38
CA ALA A 97 1.48 28.98 3.24
C ALA A 97 2.84 28.60 2.63
N ALA A 98 3.43 27.48 3.04
CA ALA A 98 4.70 26.99 2.49
C ALA A 98 4.54 26.65 1.00
N THR A 99 3.39 26.08 0.61
CA THR A 99 3.07 25.83 -0.80
C THR A 99 3.01 27.12 -1.62
N TYR A 100 2.36 28.17 -1.11
CA TYR A 100 2.34 29.47 -1.80
C TYR A 100 3.72 30.13 -1.86
N VAL A 101 4.52 30.05 -0.80
CA VAL A 101 5.90 30.55 -0.81
C VAL A 101 6.75 29.79 -1.84
N GLN A 102 6.59 28.46 -1.92
CA GLN A 102 7.28 27.64 -2.92
C GLN A 102 6.83 27.99 -4.35
N LEU A 103 5.54 28.26 -4.56
CA LEU A 103 5.00 28.72 -5.84
C LEU A 103 5.66 30.04 -6.25
N VAL A 104 5.63 31.06 -5.37
CA VAL A 104 6.22 32.38 -5.63
C VAL A 104 7.71 32.28 -5.88
N ARG A 105 8.44 31.49 -5.06
CA ARG A 105 9.89 31.30 -5.22
C ARG A 105 10.23 30.65 -6.55
N THR A 106 9.48 29.62 -6.95
CA THR A 106 9.67 28.94 -8.24
C THR A 106 9.36 29.87 -9.41
N ALA A 107 8.25 30.60 -9.34
CA ALA A 107 7.87 31.57 -10.36
C ALA A 107 8.92 32.67 -10.50
N ALA A 108 9.39 33.25 -9.38
CA ALA A 108 10.45 34.25 -9.36
C ALA A 108 11.75 33.69 -9.97
N ALA A 109 12.15 32.47 -9.61
CA ALA A 109 13.33 31.85 -10.21
C ALA A 109 13.21 31.74 -11.74
N TYR A 110 12.04 31.35 -12.27
CA TYR A 110 11.82 31.21 -13.71
C TYR A 110 11.75 32.56 -14.45
N ILE A 111 11.12 33.57 -13.84
CA ILE A 111 10.97 34.91 -14.41
C ILE A 111 12.31 35.67 -14.37
N LEU A 112 12.94 35.75 -13.20
CA LEU A 112 14.15 36.55 -12.98
C LEU A 112 15.37 35.99 -13.73
N THR A 113 15.46 34.67 -13.92
CA THR A 113 16.53 34.04 -14.73
C THR A 113 16.24 34.06 -16.24
N GLY A 114 15.07 34.56 -16.64
CA GLY A 114 14.59 34.52 -18.02
C GLY A 114 14.33 33.11 -18.56
N ALA A 115 14.36 32.07 -17.72
CA ALA A 115 14.06 30.70 -18.13
C ALA A 115 12.62 30.58 -18.66
N LEU A 116 11.66 31.28 -18.06
CA LEU A 116 10.27 31.32 -18.53
C LEU A 116 10.18 31.85 -19.96
N PHE A 117 10.82 32.98 -20.26
CA PHE A 117 10.77 33.58 -21.60
C PHE A 117 11.47 32.72 -22.66
N ARG A 118 12.53 31.99 -22.28
CA ARG A 118 13.18 31.02 -23.17
C ARG A 118 12.28 29.82 -23.45
N LEU A 119 11.57 29.31 -22.44
CA LEU A 119 10.55 28.26 -22.61
C LEU A 119 9.41 28.73 -23.53
N MET A 120 8.92 29.96 -23.36
CA MET A 120 7.86 30.54 -24.20
C MET A 120 8.22 30.64 -25.69
N ARG A 121 9.52 30.63 -26.03
CA ARG A 121 10.00 30.62 -27.42
C ARG A 121 10.06 29.21 -28.04
N LEU A 122 9.85 28.15 -27.25
CA LEU A 122 9.77 26.78 -27.75
C LEU A 122 8.45 26.53 -28.50
N ARG A 123 8.26 25.30 -28.98
CA ARG A 123 7.08 24.89 -29.75
C ARG A 123 5.79 25.25 -29.01
N LYS A 124 4.87 25.92 -29.70
CA LYS A 124 3.64 26.49 -29.11
C LYS A 124 2.71 25.45 -28.45
N GLY A 125 2.63 24.22 -28.97
CA GLY A 125 1.75 23.17 -28.46
C GLY A 125 2.03 22.80 -26.99
N PRO A 126 3.25 22.33 -26.64
CA PRO A 126 3.63 22.06 -25.26
C PRO A 126 3.49 23.26 -24.32
N MET A 127 3.78 24.47 -24.79
CA MET A 127 3.67 25.68 -23.96
C MET A 127 2.21 26.02 -23.60
N ILE A 128 1.29 25.89 -24.56
CA ILE A 128 -0.14 26.06 -24.30
C ILE A 128 -0.64 24.99 -23.33
N ALA A 129 -0.24 23.73 -23.50
CA ALA A 129 -0.63 22.64 -22.59
C ALA A 129 -0.15 22.88 -21.15
N ALA A 130 1.07 23.40 -20.98
CA ALA A 130 1.63 23.69 -19.66
C ALA A 130 0.97 24.91 -18.97
N LEU A 131 0.58 25.94 -19.73
CA LEU A 131 0.08 27.20 -19.18
C LEU A 131 -1.44 27.33 -19.13
N TYR A 132 -2.17 26.56 -19.95
CA TYR A 132 -3.62 26.60 -20.00
C TYR A 132 -4.30 26.43 -18.63
N PRO A 133 -3.90 25.47 -17.77
CA PRO A 133 -4.51 25.32 -16.44
C PRO A 133 -4.34 26.56 -15.56
N ILE A 134 -3.24 27.31 -15.70
CA ILE A 134 -2.98 28.51 -14.91
C ILE A 134 -3.89 29.66 -15.36
N GLY A 135 -4.15 29.79 -16.66
CA GLY A 135 -5.00 30.85 -17.21
C GLY A 135 -6.50 30.59 -17.12
N MET A 136 -6.91 29.34 -16.86
CA MET A 136 -8.32 28.94 -16.72
C MET A 136 -8.80 28.93 -15.26
N LEU A 137 -7.88 28.94 -14.29
CA LEU A 137 -8.15 29.06 -12.86
C LEU A 137 -8.64 30.45 -12.45
#